data_AF-A0A349BXA3-F1
#
_entry.id   AF-A0A349BXA3-F1
#
_cell.length_a   1.000
_cell.length_b   1.000
_cell.length_c   1.000
_cell.angle_alpha   90.00
_cell.angle_beta   90.00
_cell.angle_gamma   90.00
#
_symmetry.space_group_name_H-M   'P 1'
#
loop_
_entity.id
_entity.type
_entity.pdbx_description
1 polymer ?
#
loop_
_entity_poly.entity_id
_entity_poly.type
_entity_poly.pdbx_seq_one_letter_code
_entity_poly.pdbx_strand_id
1 'polypeptide(L)' 'AAGLLLQEALSNPLASPGIMGINSGAGLFVLLAGILVPHMYFARNAAAFAGAMLSALLVFLISRKAGMSKSVIV' A
#
# COMPACT_ATOMS: atom_id res chain seq x y z
N ALA A 1 7.70 -8.08 10.68
CA ALA A 1 7.65 -6.85 11.50
C ALA A 1 6.66 -5.82 10.94
N ALA A 2 6.81 -5.35 9.69
CA ALA A 2 5.96 -4.27 9.14
C ALA A 2 4.44 -4.57 9.15
N GLY A 3 4.02 -5.81 8.89
CA GLY A 3 2.60 -6.18 8.97
C GLY A 3 2.01 -6.16 10.39
N LEU A 4 2.82 -6.39 11.42
CA LEU A 4 2.39 -6.29 12.83
C LEU A 4 2.22 -4.83 13.24
N LEU A 5 3.14 -3.95 12.83
CA LEU A 5 3.02 -2.51 13.05
C LEU A 5 1.78 -1.91 12.38
N LEU A 6 1.44 -2.39 11.18
CA LEU A 6 0.21 -2.00 10.49
C LEU A 6 -1.04 -2.50 11.21
N GLN A 7 -1.06 -3.76 11.66
CA GLN A 7 -2.17 -4.32 12.45
C GLN A 7 -2.39 -3.54 13.75
N GLU A 8 -1.30 -3.16 14.43
CA GLU A 8 -1.36 -2.38 15.66
C GLU A 8 -1.87 -0.94 15.41
N ALA A 9 -1.32 -0.27 14.40
CA ALA A 9 -1.72 1.09 14.04
C ALA A 9 -3.18 1.20 13.57
N LEU A 10 -3.70 0.13 12.96
CA LEU A 10 -5.10 0.04 12.51
C LEU A 10 -6.01 -0.67 13.52
N SER A 11 -5.44 -1.17 14.64
CA SER A 11 -6.11 -2.04 15.62
C SER A 11 -6.98 -3.12 14.97
N ASN A 12 -6.50 -3.68 13.85
CA ASN A 12 -7.25 -4.62 13.03
C ASN A 12 -6.36 -5.81 12.66
N PRO A 13 -6.57 -7.00 13.24
CA PRO A 13 -5.73 -8.18 13.00
C PRO A 13 -5.85 -8.75 11.57
N LEU A 14 -6.82 -8.29 10.77
CA LEU A 14 -6.93 -8.64 9.33
C LEU A 14 -6.11 -7.71 8.44
N ALA A 15 -5.54 -6.65 9.00
CA ALA A 15 -4.82 -5.60 8.28
C ALA A 15 -3.40 -6.04 7.90
N SER A 16 -3.27 -6.89 6.87
CA SER A 16 -1.96 -7.25 6.32
C SER A 16 -1.59 -6.39 5.08
N PRO A 17 -0.29 -6.14 4.83
CA PRO A 17 0.15 -5.37 3.65
C PRO A 17 -0.31 -5.96 2.31
N GLY A 18 -0.49 -7.28 2.25
CA GLY A 18 -1.00 -7.99 1.08
C GLY A 18 -2.48 -7.72 0.81
N ILE A 19 -3.30 -7.61 1.87
CA ILE A 19 -4.73 -7.29 1.77
C ILE A 19 -4.95 -5.80 1.47
N MET A 20 -4.04 -4.92 1.88
CA MET A 20 -4.08 -3.48 1.57
C MET A 20 -3.65 -3.13 0.14
N GLY A 21 -3.32 -4.11 -0.72
CA GLY A 21 -2.99 -3.84 -2.12
C GLY A 21 -1.65 -3.13 -2.34
N ILE A 22 -0.78 -3.02 -1.33
CA ILE A 22 0.55 -2.38 -1.43
C ILE A 22 1.45 -3.15 -2.39
N ASN A 23 1.44 -4.49 -2.32
CA ASN A 23 2.19 -5.34 -3.25
C ASN A 23 1.68 -5.21 -4.69
N SER A 24 0.36 -5.19 -4.90
CA SER A 24 -0.23 -5.01 -6.23
C SER A 24 0.07 -3.63 -6.81
N GLY A 25 0.07 -2.58 -6.00
CA GLY A 25 0.44 -1.22 -6.41
C GLY A 25 1.91 -1.08 -6.80
N ALA A 26 2.81 -1.67 -6.00
CA ALA A 26 4.23 -1.75 -6.34
C ALA A 26 4.44 -2.50 -7.68
N GLY A 27 3.79 -3.65 -7.84
CA GLY A 27 3.85 -4.47 -9.04
C GLY A 27 3.38 -3.73 -10.30
N LEU A 28 2.25 -3.01 -10.21
CA LEU A 28 1.74 -2.20 -11.32
C LEU A 28 2.76 -1.14 -11.77
N PHE A 29 3.35 -0.40 -10.84
CA PHE A 29 4.34 0.63 -11.17
C PHE A 29 5.64 0.03 -11.70
N VAL A 30 6.06 -1.13 -11.23
CA VAL A 30 7.20 -1.87 -11.81
C VAL A 30 6.92 -2.26 -13.26
N LEU A 31 5.70 -2.75 -13.56
CA LEU A 31 5.30 -3.09 -14.93
C LEU A 31 5.26 -1.85 -15.83
N LEU A 32 4.67 -0.74 -15.34
CA LEU A 32 4.65 0.53 -16.07
C LEU A 32 6.07 1.05 -16.35
N ALA A 33 6.96 1.00 -15.37
CA ALA A 33 8.37 1.36 -15.55
C ALA A 33 9.08 0.43 -16.54
N GLY A 34 8.75 -0.86 -16.52
CA GLY A 34 9.28 -1.84 -17.48
C GLY A 34 8.85 -1.57 -18.92
N ILE A 35 7.64 -1.04 -19.13
CA ILE A 35 7.10 -0.70 -20.46
C ILE A 35 7.63 0.66 -20.94
N LEU A 36 7.61 1.68 -20.06
CA LEU A 36 7.97 3.06 -20.42
C LEU A 36 9.48 3.28 -20.47
N VAL A 37 10.23 2.66 -19.57
CA VAL A 37 11.68 2.88 -19.42
C VAL A 37 12.43 1.55 -19.19
N PRO A 38 12.44 0.64 -20.19
CA PRO A 38 12.96 -0.72 -20.03
C PRO A 38 14.44 -0.78 -19.67
N HIS A 39 15.24 0.20 -20.11
CA HIS A 39 16.70 0.21 -20.00
C HIS A 39 17.23 0.73 -18.66
N MET A 40 16.42 1.40 -17.84
CA MET A 40 16.84 1.95 -16.55
C MET A 40 16.47 1.00 -15.41
N TYR A 41 17.40 0.14 -15.00
CA TYR A 41 17.19 -0.80 -13.89
C TYR A 41 16.83 -0.11 -12.56
N PHE A 42 17.42 1.05 -12.28
CA PHE A 42 17.09 1.84 -11.09
C PHE A 42 15.66 2.42 -11.12
N ALA A 43 15.12 2.69 -12.31
CA ALA A 43 13.77 3.25 -12.44
C ALA A 43 12.71 2.25 -11.95
N ARG A 44 12.95 0.93 -12.07
CA ARG A 44 12.03 -0.10 -11.59
C ARG A 44 11.93 -0.12 -10.06
N ASN A 45 13.07 0.00 -9.36
CA ASN A 45 13.09 0.03 -7.90
C ASN A 45 12.43 1.31 -7.37
N ALA A 46 12.73 2.46 -7.98
CA ALA A 46 12.09 3.73 -7.63
C ALA A 46 10.57 3.69 -7.89
N ALA A 47 10.15 3.11 -9.02
CA ALA A 47 8.74 2.93 -9.35
C ALA A 47 8.02 1.97 -8.40
N ALA A 48 8.66 0.84 -8.03
CA ALA A 48 8.12 -0.08 -7.03
C ALA A 48 7.82 0.62 -5.71
N PHE A 49 8.79 1.41 -5.23
CA PHE A 49 8.66 2.18 -4.00
C PHE A 49 7.57 3.25 -4.10
N ALA A 50 7.54 4.00 -5.22
CA ALA A 50 6.51 5.01 -5.46
C ALA A 50 5.10 4.39 -5.52
N GLY A 51 4.94 3.26 -6.20
CA GLY A 51 3.68 2.53 -6.28
C GLY A 51 3.22 1.99 -4.93
N ALA A 52 4.15 1.42 -4.14
CA ALA A 52 3.85 0.97 -2.78
C ALA A 52 3.40 2.13 -1.88
N MET A 53 4.10 3.26 -1.94
CA MET A 53 3.82 4.44 -1.13
C MET A 53 2.49 5.10 -1.52
N LEU A 54 2.19 5.17 -2.82
CA LEU A 54 0.92 5.67 -3.33
C LEU A 54 -0.24 4.79 -2.88
N SER A 55 -0.13 3.47 -3.01
CA SER A 55 -1.16 2.53 -2.54
C SER A 55 -1.39 2.64 -1.04
N ALA A 56 -0.33 2.71 -0.24
CA ALA A 56 -0.45 2.89 1.20
C ALA A 56 -1.16 4.21 1.55
N LEU A 57 -0.80 5.30 0.86
CA LEU A 57 -1.42 6.61 1.07
C LEU A 57 -2.91 6.60 0.69
N LEU A 58 -3.26 5.97 -0.44
CA LEU A 58 -4.65 5.85 -0.88
C LEU A 58 -5.49 5.07 0.13
N VAL A 59 -4.99 3.92 0.59
CA VAL A 59 -5.67 3.12 1.62
C VAL A 59 -5.82 3.90 2.91
N PHE A 60 -4.79 4.63 3.34
CA PHE A 60 -4.85 5.49 4.52
C PHE A 60 -5.90 6.60 4.37
N LEU A 61 -5.93 7.29 3.23
CA LEU A 61 -6.91 8.34 2.94
C LEU A 61 -8.33 7.78 2.89
N ILE A 62 -8.53 6.63 2.25
CA ILE A 62 -9.83 5.94 2.22
C ILE A 62 -10.24 5.52 3.62
N SER A 63 -9.34 4.93 4.41
CA SER A 63 -9.60 4.53 5.79
C SER A 63 -9.96 5.73 6.67
N ARG A 64 -9.25 6.86 6.51
CA ARG A 64 -9.54 8.11 7.21
C ARG A 64 -10.92 8.68 6.81
N LYS A 65 -11.29 8.59 5.53
CA LYS A 65 -12.54 9.15 4.99
C LYS A 65 -13.76 8.24 5.15
N ALA A 66 -13.55 6.93 5.20
CA ALA A 66 -14.56 5.93 5.59
C ALA A 66 -14.99 6.10 7.06
N GLY A 67 -14.29 6.96 7.80
CA GLY A 67 -14.39 7.07 9.23
C GLY A 67 -13.76 5.82 9.85
N MET A 68 -12.94 6.01 10.87
CA MET A 68 -12.87 4.98 11.90
C MET A 68 -14.28 4.90 12.47
N SER A 69 -15.14 4.11 11.84
CA SER A 69 -16.43 3.73 12.37
C SER A 69 -16.12 2.83 13.56
N LYS A 70 -15.78 3.47 14.68
CA LYS A 70 -16.05 2.96 16.02
C LYS A 70 -17.57 2.93 16.24
N SER A 71 -18.33 2.36 15.30
CA SER A 71 -19.76 2.08 15.39
C SER A 71 -20.00 0.58 15.62
N VAL A 72 -19.10 -0.05 16.35
CA VAL A 72 -19.40 -1.19 17.21
C VAL A 72 -18.81 -0.76 18.56
N ILE A 73 -19.48 0.14 19.30
CA ILE A 73 -20.64 -0.10 20.17
C ILE A 73 -20.36 -1.28 21.11
N VAL A 74 -20.10 -0.92 22.38
CA VAL A 74 -20.05 -1.69 23.66
C VAL A 74 -19.54 -3.12 23.63
#